data_AF-A0A5U3F067-F1
#
_entry.id   AF-A0A5U3F067-F1
#
_cell.length_a   1.000
_cell.length_b   1.000
_cell.length_c   1.000
_cell.angle_alpha   90.00
_cell.angle_beta   90.00
_cell.angle_gamma   90.00
#
_symmetry.space_group_name_H-M   'P 1'
#
loop_
_entity.id
_entity.type
_entity.pdbx_description
1 polymer ?
#
loop_
_entity_poly.entity_id
_entity_poly.type
_entity_poly.pdbx_seq_one_letter_code
_entity_poly.pdbx_strand_id
1 'polypeptide(L)' 'MNTREEPIRGLDEAEIALLIDALTALRAERGKAWSVACDLAQVANKRPPSLKKYGIDEIKRLARRLGARKTHWLD' A
#
# COMPACT_ATOMS: atom_id res chain seq x y z
N MET A 1 -21.34 4.26 5.61
CA MET A 1 -21.31 2.84 6.02
C MET A 1 -19.87 2.48 6.35
N ASN A 2 -19.58 2.15 7.61
CA ASN A 2 -18.23 1.86 8.09
C ASN A 2 -17.98 0.34 7.93
N THR A 3 -17.54 -0.09 6.74
CA THR A 3 -17.25 -1.51 6.47
C THR A 3 -15.93 -1.87 7.13
N ARG A 4 -15.96 -2.41 8.35
CA ARG A 4 -14.83 -3.16 8.89
C ARG A 4 -14.65 -4.39 7.98
N GLU A 5 -13.69 -4.33 7.07
CA GLU A 5 -13.39 -5.43 6.13
C GLU A 5 -12.99 -6.69 6.93
N GLU A 6 -13.48 -7.85 6.53
CA GLU A 6 -13.26 -9.10 7.25
C GLU A 6 -11.77 -9.48 7.29
N PRO A 7 -11.27 -9.97 8.45
CA PRO A 7 -9.93 -10.53 8.57
C PRO A 7 -9.70 -11.69 7.60
N ILE A 8 -8.50 -11.80 7.06
CA ILE A 8 -8.10 -12.96 6.26
C ILE A 8 -7.92 -14.16 7.21
N ARG A 9 -8.60 -15.28 6.94
CA ARG A 9 -8.58 -16.49 7.77
C ARG A 9 -7.70 -17.57 7.14
N GLY A 10 -7.26 -18.52 7.96
CA GLY A 10 -6.52 -19.71 7.50
C GLY A 10 -5.03 -19.48 7.29
N LEU A 11 -4.49 -18.38 7.82
CA LEU A 11 -3.07 -18.07 7.83
C LEU A 11 -2.53 -18.18 9.26
N ASP A 12 -1.33 -18.73 9.41
CA ASP A 12 -0.61 -18.71 10.68
C ASP A 12 0.09 -17.35 10.92
N GLU A 13 0.65 -17.17 12.11
CA GLU A 13 1.30 -15.91 12.49
C GLU A 13 2.52 -15.57 11.62
N ALA A 14 3.27 -16.58 11.16
CA ALA A 14 4.45 -16.39 10.33
C ALA A 14 4.05 -15.99 8.91
N GLU A 15 3.00 -16.60 8.35
CA GLU A 15 2.43 -16.24 7.06
C GLU A 15 1.84 -14.82 7.08
N ILE A 16 1.14 -14.45 8.16
CA ILE A 16 0.64 -13.09 8.36
C ILE A 16 1.80 -12.09 8.39
N ALA A 17 2.86 -12.35 9.16
CA ALA A 17 4.02 -11.48 9.23
C ALA A 17 4.69 -11.31 7.87
N LEU A 18 4.94 -12.42 7.16
CA LEU A 18 5.54 -12.40 5.82
C LEU A 18 4.71 -11.59 4.82
N LEU A 19 3.38 -11.73 4.85
CA LEU A 19 2.50 -10.97 3.97
C LEU A 19 2.48 -9.48 4.32
N ILE A 20 2.53 -9.12 5.59
CA ILE A 20 2.64 -7.72 6.02
C ILE A 20 3.95 -7.11 5.52
N ASP A 21 5.07 -7.83 5.65
CA ASP A 21 6.38 -7.37 5.18
C ASP A 21 6.40 -7.20 3.65
N ALA A 22 5.85 -8.19 2.92
CA ALA A 22 5.72 -8.13 1.47
C ALA A 22 4.86 -6.95 1.00
N LEU A 23 3.72 -6.69 1.66
CA LEU A 23 2.85 -5.55 1.36
C LEU A 23 3.53 -4.21 1.70
N THR A 24 4.35 -4.17 2.74
CA THR A 24 5.12 -2.99 3.12
C THR A 24 6.17 -2.67 2.05
N ALA A 25 6.94 -3.67 1.61
CA ALA A 25 7.91 -3.53 0.53
C ALA A 25 7.22 -3.09 -0.79
N LEU A 26 6.10 -3.73 -1.13
CA LEU A 26 5.33 -3.37 -2.32
C LEU A 26 4.82 -1.92 -2.26
N ARG A 27 4.36 -1.45 -1.09
CA ARG A 27 3.94 -0.06 -0.92
C ARG A 27 5.11 0.90 -1.16
N ALA A 28 6.29 0.59 -0.64
CA ALA A 28 7.47 1.44 -0.82
C ALA A 28 7.85 1.56 -2.29
N GLU A 29 7.93 0.44 -3.01
CA GLU A 29 8.24 0.41 -4.44
C GLU A 29 7.20 1.18 -5.27
N ARG A 30 5.90 1.00 -4.98
CA ARG A 30 4.85 1.74 -5.69
C ARG A 30 4.82 3.22 -5.33
N GLY A 31 5.21 3.59 -4.11
CA GLY A 31 5.40 4.97 -3.68
C GLY A 31 6.51 5.65 -4.49
N LYS A 32 7.67 4.99 -4.61
CA LYS A 32 8.80 5.48 -5.44
C LYS A 32 8.37 5.66 -6.90
N ALA A 33 7.70 4.66 -7.48
CA ALA A 33 7.23 4.73 -8.86
C ALA A 33 6.22 5.87 -9.08
N TRP A 34 5.36 6.17 -8.10
CA TRP A 34 4.46 7.32 -8.16
C TRP A 34 5.24 8.64 -8.11
N SER A 35 6.20 8.77 -7.20
CA SER A 35 7.05 9.97 -7.11
C SER A 35 7.78 10.25 -8.42
N VAL A 36 8.42 9.24 -9.01
CA VAL A 36 9.10 9.38 -10.32
C VAL A 36 8.12 9.85 -11.41
N ALA A 37 6.90 9.32 -11.44
CA ALA A 37 5.92 9.74 -12.43
C ALA A 37 5.37 11.15 -12.18
N CYS A 38 5.31 11.60 -10.93
CA CYS A 38 5.01 12.99 -10.59
C CYS A 38 6.12 13.93 -11.09
N ASP A 39 7.38 13.57 -10.87
CA ASP A 39 8.53 14.35 -11.33
C ASP A 39 8.52 14.49 -12.87
N LEU A 40 8.30 13.38 -13.58
CA LEU A 40 8.18 13.39 -15.04
C LEU A 40 6.99 14.22 -15.53
N ALA A 41 5.84 14.15 -14.84
CA ALA A 41 4.68 14.97 -15.18
C ALA A 41 4.97 16.46 -14.99
N GLN A 42 5.68 16.81 -13.91
CA GLN A 42 6.10 18.19 -13.63
C GLN A 42 7.05 18.72 -14.70
N VAL A 43 8.08 17.94 -15.08
CA VAL A 43 9.01 18.30 -16.16
C VAL A 43 8.28 18.50 -17.49
N ALA A 44 7.24 17.70 -17.75
CA ALA A 44 6.41 17.81 -18.96
C ALA A 44 5.29 18.88 -18.87
N ASN A 45 5.21 19.65 -17.77
CA ASN A 45 4.12 20.59 -17.47
C ASN A 45 2.71 19.96 -17.60
N LYS A 46 2.58 18.71 -17.14
CA LYS A 46 1.35 17.92 -17.14
C LYS A 46 0.85 17.70 -15.72
N ARG A 47 -0.43 17.36 -15.60
CA ARG A 47 -1.04 16.99 -14.33
C ARG A 47 -0.39 15.71 -13.77
N PRO A 48 -0.02 15.66 -12.48
CA PRO A 48 0.49 14.46 -11.84
C PRO A 48 -0.52 13.30 -11.86
N PRO A 49 -0.06 12.03 -11.91
CA PRO A 49 -0.94 10.89 -11.84
C PRO A 49 -1.54 10.74 -10.43
N SER A 50 -2.77 10.21 -10.35
CA SER A 50 -3.41 9.91 -9.06
C SER A 50 -2.76 8.72 -8.36
N LEU A 51 -2.60 8.79 -7.04
CA LEU A 51 -2.13 7.68 -6.18
C LEU A 51 -2.94 6.37 -6.40
N LYS A 52 -4.24 6.48 -6.68
CA LYS A 52 -5.12 5.33 -6.97
C LYS A 52 -4.61 4.46 -8.12
N LYS A 53 -3.97 5.04 -9.15
CA LYS A 53 -3.39 4.28 -10.27
C LYS A 53 -2.23 3.38 -9.84
N TYR A 54 -1.61 3.68 -8.70
CA TYR A 54 -0.52 2.92 -8.12
C TYR A 54 -1.01 1.94 -7.06
N GLY A 55 -2.32 1.85 -6.80
CA GLY A 55 -2.89 0.85 -5.91
C GLY A 55 -2.44 0.94 -4.44
N ILE A 56 -1.97 2.12 -4.00
CA ILE A 56 -1.42 2.32 -2.64
C ILE A 56 -2.51 2.11 -1.57
N ASP A 57 -3.74 2.53 -1.84
CA ASP A 57 -4.84 2.38 -0.90
C ASP A 57 -5.29 0.92 -0.78
N GLU A 58 -5.27 0.17 -1.87
CA GLU A 58 -5.54 -1.27 -1.93
C GLU A 58 -4.54 -2.05 -1.06
N ILE A 59 -3.25 -1.71 -1.16
CA ILE A 59 -2.19 -2.33 -0.34
C ILE A 59 -2.44 -2.06 1.15
N LYS A 60 -2.74 -0.80 1.51
CA LYS A 60 -3.06 -0.40 2.89
C LYS A 60 -4.34 -1.08 3.41
N ARG A 61 -5.32 -1.34 2.55
CA ARG A 61 -6.54 -2.07 2.93
C ARG A 61 -6.23 -3.54 3.21
N LEU A 62 -5.53 -4.22 2.29
CA LEU A 62 -5.14 -5.62 2.45
C LEU A 62 -4.34 -5.85 3.73
N ALA A 63 -3.37 -5.01 4.02
CA ALA A 63 -2.57 -5.21 5.22
C ALA A 63 -3.32 -4.92 6.52
N ARG A 64 -4.28 -3.98 6.52
CA ARG A 64 -5.18 -3.79 7.66
C ARG A 64 -6.03 -5.04 7.94
N ARG A 65 -6.45 -5.75 6.89
CA ARG A 65 -7.17 -7.04 7.02
C ARG A 65 -6.28 -8.17 7.55
N LEU A 66 -4.96 -8.06 7.40
CA LEU A 66 -3.97 -8.95 8.02
C LEU A 66 -3.61 -8.55 9.46
N GLY A 67 -4.16 -7.46 9.99
CA GLY A 67 -3.88 -6.99 11.35
C GLY A 67 -2.70 -6.01 11.46
N ALA A 68 -2.13 -5.55 10.35
CA ALA A 68 -1.08 -4.53 10.37
C ALA A 68 -1.57 -3.24 11.02
N ARG A 69 -0.88 -2.79 12.07
CA ARG A 69 -1.13 -1.50 12.73
C ARG A 69 -0.40 -0.38 12.01
N LYS A 70 -0.84 0.89 12.18
CA LYS A 70 -0.20 2.08 11.57
C LYS A 70 1.32 2.15 11.81
N THR A 71 1.82 1.58 12.90
CA THR A 71 3.25 1.51 13.22
C THR A 71 4.07 0.66 12.25
N HIS A 72 3.45 -0.32 11.57
CA HIS A 72 4.11 -1.12 10.53
C HIS A 72 4.29 -0.35 9.20
N TRP A 73 3.69 0.84 9.08
CA TRP A 73 3.69 1.66 7.86
C TRP A 73 4.58 2.89 7.96
N LEU A 74 5.31 3.04 9.07
CA LEU A 74 6.14 4.21 9.30
C LEU A 74 7.21 4.27 8.20
N ASP A 75 7.06 5.30 7.37
CA ASP A 75 8.09 5.86 6.50
C ASP A 75 9.29 6.32 7.33
#